data_AF-J5Q0M7-F1
#
_entry.id   AF-J5Q0M7-F1
#
_cell.length_a   1.000
_cell.length_b   1.000
_cell.length_c   1.000
_cell.angle_alpha   90.00
_cell.angle_beta   90.00
_cell.angle_gamma   90.00
#
_symmetry.space_group_name_H-M   'P 1'
#
loop_
_entity.id
_entity.type
_entity.pdbx_description
1 polymer ?
#
loop_
_entity_poly.entity_id
_entity_poly.type
_entity_poly.pdbx_seq_one_letter_code
_entity_poly.pdbx_strand_id
1 'polypeptide(L)' 'PGMLGAMRRLSQPITTPLLQLHGADDGCIFPQQVDDGHRFAARHAMEVVPDVGHFLHIEAPEAIAERIAAWAE' A
#
# COMPACT_ATOMS: atom_id res chain seq x y z
N PRO A 1 14.44 -18.25 21.08
CA PRO A 1 13.14 -18.04 20.39
C PRO A 1 12.72 -16.57 20.19
N GLY A 2 13.48 -15.61 20.73
CA GLY A 2 13.26 -14.17 20.57
C GLY A 2 13.84 -13.53 19.29
N MET A 3 13.84 -12.19 19.30
CA MET A 3 14.32 -11.18 18.33
C MET A 3 14.74 -11.67 16.92
N LEU A 4 15.70 -12.59 16.80
CA LEU A 4 16.14 -13.16 15.52
C LEU A 4 14.99 -13.79 14.69
N GLY A 5 14.04 -14.47 15.35
CA GLY A 5 12.87 -15.03 14.67
C GLY A 5 11.89 -13.98 14.17
N ALA A 6 11.78 -12.84 14.86
CA ALA A 6 10.98 -11.70 14.41
C ALA A 6 11.67 -10.97 13.24
N MET A 7 12.99 -10.75 13.34
CA MET A 7 13.79 -10.15 12.27
C MET A 7 13.67 -10.94 10.97
N ARG A 8 13.74 -12.28 11.03
CA ARG A 8 13.59 -13.13 9.84
C ARG A 8 12.22 -13.03 9.18
N ARG A 9 11.15 -12.81 9.94
CA ARG A 9 9.80 -12.62 9.40
C ARG A 9 9.64 -11.23 8.76
N LEU A 10 10.23 -10.20 9.38
CA LEU A 10 10.23 -8.84 8.85
C LEU A 10 11.09 -8.69 7.58
N SER A 11 12.02 -9.61 7.34
CA SER A 11 12.86 -9.63 6.15
C SER A 11 12.31 -10.49 5.01
N GLN A 12 11.16 -11.14 5.18
CA GLN A 12 10.56 -11.95 4.10
C GLN A 12 9.89 -11.04 3.07
N PRO A 13 10.20 -11.22 1.77
CA PRO A 13 9.50 -10.49 0.72
C PRO A 13 7.99 -10.77 0.75
N ILE A 14 7.20 -9.75 0.43
CA ILE A 14 5.76 -9.85 0.23
C ILE A 14 5.52 -10.58 -1.09
N THR A 15 4.99 -11.80 -1.00
CA THR A 15 4.74 -12.68 -2.16
C THR A 15 3.30 -12.62 -2.68
N THR A 16 2.43 -11.85 -2.03
CA THR A 16 1.04 -11.65 -2.46
C THR A 16 0.97 -10.37 -3.31
N PRO A 17 0.24 -10.37 -4.45
CA PRO A 17 -0.02 -9.14 -5.19
C PRO A 17 -0.63 -8.06 -4.29
N LEU A 18 -0.08 -6.84 -4.32
CA LEU A 18 -0.48 -5.75 -3.44
C LEU A 18 -0.70 -4.44 -4.23
N LEU A 19 -1.88 -3.86 -4.05
CA LEU A 19 -2.19 -2.49 -4.42
C LEU A 19 -2.13 -1.61 -3.17
N GLN A 20 -1.26 -0.62 -3.16
CA GLN A 20 -1.16 0.39 -2.12
C GLN A 20 -1.79 1.70 -2.61
N LEU A 21 -2.84 2.15 -1.92
CA LEU A 21 -3.50 3.42 -2.21
C LEU A 21 -3.17 4.44 -1.12
N HIS A 22 -2.83 5.65 -1.54
CA HIS A 22 -2.45 6.73 -0.63
C HIS A 22 -3.16 8.03 -0.99
N GLY A 23 -3.63 8.79 0.00
CA GLY A 23 -4.32 10.06 -0.25
C GLY A 23 -3.32 11.19 -0.44
N ALA A 24 -3.49 12.00 -1.49
CA ALA A 24 -2.60 13.14 -1.73
C ALA A 24 -2.63 14.16 -0.57
N ASP A 25 -3.75 14.24 0.14
CA ASP A 25 -4.00 15.17 1.24
C ASP A 25 -3.90 14.49 2.63
N ASP A 26 -3.30 13.28 2.70
CA ASP A 26 -3.08 12.59 3.97
C ASP A 26 -2.08 13.37 4.83
N GLY A 27 -2.58 13.91 5.95
CA GLY A 27 -1.78 14.66 6.93
C GLY A 27 -1.12 13.78 8.00
N CYS A 28 -1.35 12.47 8.01
CA CYS A 28 -0.87 11.53 9.02
C CYS A 28 0.26 10.65 8.50
N ILE A 29 0.11 10.12 7.30
CA ILE A 29 1.10 9.29 6.62
C ILE A 29 1.38 9.96 5.29
N PHE A 30 2.64 10.13 4.92
CA PHE A 30 2.99 10.72 3.62
C PHE A 30 3.22 9.63 2.58
N PRO A 31 3.02 9.92 1.28
CA PRO A 31 3.33 8.96 0.23
C PRO A 31 4.78 8.54 0.35
N GLN A 32 5.04 7.26 0.10
CA GLN A 32 6.39 6.75 0.29
C GLN A 32 7.36 7.39 -0.71
N GLN A 33 8.38 8.09 -0.18
CA GLN A 33 9.38 8.79 -0.99
C GLN A 33 10.63 7.95 -1.29
N VAL A 34 10.65 6.70 -0.81
CA VAL A 34 11.80 5.78 -0.92
C VAL A 34 11.37 4.55 -1.71
N ASP A 35 12.22 4.15 -2.66
CA ASP A 35 12.05 2.89 -3.40
C ASP A 35 12.23 1.69 -2.47
N ASP A 36 11.15 0.94 -2.28
CA ASP A 36 11.14 -0.31 -1.53
C ASP A 36 10.72 -1.52 -2.36
N GLY A 37 10.90 -1.45 -3.69
CA GLY A 37 10.58 -2.55 -4.60
C GLY A 37 11.19 -3.89 -4.17
N HIS A 38 12.36 -3.87 -3.50
CA HIS A 38 13.01 -5.04 -2.93
C HIS A 38 12.18 -5.81 -1.88
N ARG A 39 11.15 -5.18 -1.30
CA ARG A 39 10.22 -5.83 -0.36
C ARG A 39 9.18 -6.69 -1.05
N PHE A 40 8.96 -6.52 -2.34
CA PHE A 40 7.89 -7.19 -3.08
C PHE A 40 8.47 -8.22 -4.04
N ALA A 41 8.05 -9.48 -3.89
CA ALA A 41 8.38 -10.57 -4.80
C ALA A 41 7.23 -10.90 -5.76
N ALA A 42 6.11 -10.17 -5.67
CA ALA A 42 4.93 -10.29 -6.52
C ALA A 42 4.54 -8.92 -7.10
N ARG A 43 3.49 -8.89 -7.94
CA ARG A 43 2.96 -7.67 -8.55
C ARG A 43 2.64 -6.64 -7.46
N HIS A 44 3.26 -5.46 -7.56
CA HIS A 44 3.06 -4.35 -6.64
C HIS A 44 2.78 -3.08 -7.44
N ALA A 45 1.80 -2.29 -6.98
CA ALA A 45 1.55 -0.95 -7.47
C ALA A 45 1.24 -0.02 -6.29
N MET A 46 1.80 1.20 -6.34
CA MET A 46 1.46 2.28 -5.42
C MET A 46 0.82 3.41 -6.21
N GLU A 47 -0.36 3.84 -5.78
CA GLU A 47 -1.08 4.96 -6.38
C GLU A 47 -1.35 6.04 -5.33
N VAL A 48 -1.16 7.29 -5.74
CA VAL A 48 -1.57 8.45 -4.96
C VAL A 48 -2.87 8.99 -5.56
N VAL A 49 -3.92 9.05 -4.75
CA VAL A 49 -5.26 9.47 -5.14
C VAL A 49 -5.42 10.96 -4.79
N PRO A 50 -5.71 11.83 -5.77
CA PRO A 50 -5.90 13.25 -5.53
C PRO A 50 -7.17 13.51 -4.70
N ASP A 51 -7.21 14.67 -4.03
CA ASP A 51 -8.38 15.23 -3.35
C ASP A 51 -8.96 14.36 -2.21
N VAL A 52 -8.16 13.43 -1.67
CA VAL A 52 -8.54 12.58 -0.53
C VAL A 52 -7.40 12.50 0.47
N GLY A 53 -7.78 12.44 1.74
CA GLY A 53 -6.88 12.33 2.87
C GLY A 53 -6.67 10.89 3.34
N HIS A 54 -6.54 10.73 4.66
CA HIS A 54 -6.16 9.46 5.29
C HIS A 54 -7.22 8.35 5.13
N PHE A 55 -8.50 8.71 5.06
CA PHE A 55 -9.60 7.75 5.01
C PHE A 55 -10.23 7.72 3.62
N LEU A 56 -9.42 7.48 2.60
CA LEU A 56 -9.81 7.48 1.19
C LEU A 56 -11.11 6.70 0.90
N HIS A 57 -11.27 5.54 1.54
CA HIS A 57 -12.44 4.66 1.36
C HIS A 57 -13.76 5.24 1.92
N ILE A 58 -13.67 6.21 2.83
CA ILE A 58 -14.82 6.97 3.35
C ILE A 58 -15.02 8.23 2.51
N GLU A 59 -13.93 8.89 2.11
CA GLU A 59 -13.96 10.17 1.40
C GLU A 59 -14.39 10.03 -0.08
N ALA A 60 -13.99 8.95 -0.75
CA ALA A 60 -14.33 8.67 -2.15
C ALA A 60 -14.61 7.17 -2.39
N PRO A 61 -15.68 6.61 -1.80
CA PRO A 61 -15.92 5.16 -1.76
C PRO A 61 -15.98 4.52 -3.15
N GLU A 62 -16.70 5.13 -4.10
CA GLU A 62 -16.82 4.59 -5.47
C GLU A 62 -15.48 4.60 -6.19
N ALA A 63 -14.75 5.72 -6.12
CA ALA A 63 -13.45 5.87 -6.78
C ALA A 63 -12.40 4.88 -6.25
N ILE A 64 -12.44 4.57 -4.95
CA ILE A 64 -11.57 3.56 -4.34
C ILE A 64 -12.01 2.15 -4.68
N ALA A 65 -13.32 1.88 -4.70
CA ALA A 65 -13.85 0.57 -5.10
C ALA A 65 -13.49 0.23 -6.55
N GLU A 66 -13.57 1.19 -7.47
CA GLU A 66 -13.18 1.00 -8.88
C GLU A 66 -11.72 0.60 -9.03
N ARG A 67 -10.80 1.25 -8.29
CA ARG A 67 -9.37 0.90 -8.28
C ARG A 67 -9.11 -0.50 -7.75
N ILE A 68 -9.82 -0.87 -6.67
CA ILE A 68 -9.73 -2.22 -6.10
C ILE A 68 -10.23 -3.26 -7.11
N ALA A 69 -11.37 -2.99 -7.76
CA ALA A 69 -11.94 -3.89 -8.76
C ALA A 69 -10.99 -4.06 -9.97
N ALA A 70 -10.47 -2.96 -10.51
CA ALA A 70 -9.52 -3.00 -11.63
C ALA A 70 -8.20 -3.73 -11.30
N TRP A 71 -7.80 -3.75 -10.03
CA TRP A 71 -6.64 -4.53 -9.59
C TRP A 71 -6.93 -6.03 -9.42
N ALA A 72 -8.17 -6.37 -9.03
CA ALA A 72 -8.60 -7.73 -8.77
C ALA A 72 -8.85 -8.55 -10.06
N GLU A 73 -9.00 -7.88 -11.21
CA GLU A 73 -9.03 -8.47 -12.55
C GLU A 73 -7.63 -8.92 -13.03
#